data_AF-A0A2H0NCS2-F1
#
_entry.id   AF-A0A2H0NCS2-F1
#
_cell.length_a   1.000
_cell.length_b   1.000
_cell.length_c   1.000
_cell.angle_alpha   90.00
_cell.angle_beta   90.00
_cell.angle_gamma   90.00
#
_symmetry.space_group_name_H-M   'P 1'
#
loop_
_entity.id
_entity.type
_entity.pdbx_description
1 polymer ?
#
loop_
_entity_poly.entity_id
_entity_poly.type
_entity_poly.pdbx_seq_one_letter_code
_entity_poly.pdbx_strand_id
1 'polypeptide(L)'
;MGTPENKSDTPPADIYDDLLPPVDNSGETKSETTDNTSNDVDPVVKFEQSVNEAVKSIKRGEDGKYVLPEGLSPEIRFAAIAEQRRRDTQSEYTKISQSKKALEVENSALKKKAIGNVKVSLTEEQEEELDNLKFSDPEAWRVKVNKYEQEALAKYTEELNTEITQISSEELKQSELERRKEVLKKFNQENPDSQLNDTVFENDIPPRISKRLETGEISFENFLQEAKDYLTAGKSVKRDKLPNDPNLSKVGGGDKPDEHGEKEDIILSYNNEIF
;
A
#
# COMPACT_ATOMS: atom_id res chain seq x y z
N MET A 1 -29.89 -59.20 11.40
CA MET A 1 -28.73 -59.34 12.31
C MET A 1 -27.50 -58.89 11.55
N GLY A 2 -26.88 -57.78 11.95
CA GLY A 2 -25.65 -57.26 11.34
C GLY A 2 -25.55 -55.73 11.32
N THR A 3 -25.45 -55.10 12.49
CA THR A 3 -24.67 -53.86 12.72
C THR A 3 -23.28 -54.27 13.23
N PRO A 4 -22.20 -53.44 13.23
CA PRO A 4 -22.08 -51.98 13.02
C PRO A 4 -21.00 -51.62 11.95
N GLU A 5 -20.77 -50.38 11.50
CA GLU A 5 -19.97 -49.34 12.17
C GLU A 5 -20.15 -47.99 11.47
N ASN A 6 -20.42 -46.99 12.30
CA ASN A 6 -20.63 -45.59 11.97
C ASN A 6 -19.26 -44.90 11.94
N LYS A 7 -18.77 -44.50 10.76
CA LYS A 7 -17.59 -43.62 10.66
C LYS A 7 -18.08 -42.18 10.66
N SER A 8 -17.95 -41.55 11.82
CA SER A 8 -18.14 -40.13 12.06
C SER A 8 -17.10 -39.33 11.26
N ASP A 9 -17.58 -38.55 10.29
CA ASP A 9 -16.81 -37.46 9.69
C ASP A 9 -16.50 -36.43 10.78
N THR A 10 -15.23 -36.36 11.14
CA THR A 10 -14.68 -35.32 12.01
C THR A 10 -14.34 -34.13 11.11
N PRO A 11 -14.77 -32.89 11.43
CA PRO A 11 -14.36 -31.72 10.65
C PRO A 11 -12.84 -31.53 10.75
N PRO A 12 -12.19 -30.96 9.72
CA PRO A 12 -10.75 -30.79 9.70
C PRO A 12 -10.32 -29.89 10.85
N ALA A 13 -9.40 -30.41 11.67
CA ALA A 13 -8.76 -29.68 12.75
C ALA A 13 -8.11 -28.41 12.18
N ASP A 14 -8.44 -27.28 12.79
CA ASP A 14 -7.74 -26.01 12.64
C ASP A 14 -6.25 -26.21 12.96
N ILE A 15 -5.45 -26.38 11.92
CA ILE A 15 -4.00 -26.27 12.01
C ILE A 15 -3.68 -24.81 11.73
N TYR A 16 -3.60 -23.99 12.78
CA TYR A 16 -2.69 -22.85 12.96
C TYR A 16 -2.93 -22.24 14.35
N ASP A 17 -2.68 -23.04 15.38
CA ASP A 17 -2.56 -22.56 16.76
C ASP A 17 -1.39 -23.29 17.42
N ASP A 18 -0.18 -22.85 17.08
CA ASP A 18 0.99 -22.94 17.94
C ASP A 18 2.17 -22.31 17.22
N LEU A 19 2.52 -21.08 17.61
CA LEU A 19 3.87 -20.50 17.64
C LEU A 19 3.76 -19.02 18.05
N LEU A 20 3.12 -18.76 19.19
CA LEU A 20 3.39 -17.54 19.94
C LEU A 20 3.65 -17.96 21.40
N PRO A 21 4.82 -17.65 21.97
CA PRO A 21 5.09 -17.99 23.35
C PRO A 21 4.11 -17.25 24.28
N PRO A 22 3.66 -17.89 25.37
CA PRO A 22 2.79 -17.25 26.34
C PRO A 22 3.51 -16.08 26.99
N VAL A 23 2.92 -14.88 26.91
CA VAL A 23 3.33 -13.75 27.74
C VAL A 23 2.72 -13.99 29.11
N ASP A 24 3.48 -14.64 29.98
CA ASP A 24 3.15 -14.82 31.39
C ASP A 24 3.20 -13.45 32.08
N ASN A 25 2.01 -12.94 32.42
CA ASN A 25 1.80 -11.76 33.24
C ASN A 25 1.43 -12.22 34.65
N SER A 26 2.40 -12.76 35.38
CA SER A 26 2.29 -13.03 36.82
C SER A 26 3.09 -11.97 37.58
N GLY A 27 2.37 -10.95 38.05
CA GLY A 27 2.84 -10.11 39.13
C GLY A 27 2.90 -10.93 40.42
N GLU A 28 4.10 -11.33 40.83
CA GLU A 28 4.38 -11.72 42.22
C GLU A 28 5.56 -10.91 42.75
N THR A 29 5.23 -9.95 43.62
CA THR A 29 6.17 -9.33 44.56
C THR A 29 6.66 -10.39 45.54
N LYS A 30 7.93 -10.80 45.43
CA LYS A 30 8.68 -11.38 46.54
C LYS A 30 9.87 -10.49 46.88
N SER A 31 9.73 -9.83 48.02
CA SER A 31 10.80 -9.19 48.77
C SER A 31 11.76 -10.30 49.22
N GLU A 32 12.99 -10.28 48.74
CA GLU A 32 14.08 -10.98 49.41
C GLU A 32 15.30 -10.05 49.43
N THR A 33 15.53 -9.52 50.62
CA THR A 33 16.69 -8.70 50.98
C THR A 33 17.93 -9.59 50.96
N THR A 34 18.83 -9.37 50.00
CA THR A 34 20.25 -9.70 50.17
C THR A 34 21.09 -8.53 49.70
N ASP A 35 21.53 -7.75 50.68
CA ASP A 35 22.73 -6.93 50.61
C ASP A 35 23.91 -7.82 50.22
N ASN A 36 24.53 -7.58 49.06
CA ASN A 36 25.95 -7.87 48.92
C ASN A 36 26.62 -6.98 47.86
N THR A 37 27.55 -6.17 48.35
CA THR A 37 28.33 -5.19 47.63
C THR A 37 29.39 -5.87 46.75
N SER A 38 29.21 -5.83 45.44
CA SER A 38 30.30 -5.88 44.46
C SER A 38 29.92 -5.06 43.23
N ASN A 39 30.33 -3.78 43.22
CA ASN A 39 30.07 -2.81 42.17
C ASN A 39 30.95 -3.06 40.93
N ASP A 40 30.69 -4.15 40.21
CA ASP A 40 31.18 -4.30 38.85
C ASP A 40 30.04 -4.80 37.95
N VAL A 41 28.98 -3.99 37.87
CA VAL A 41 27.89 -4.22 36.92
C VAL A 41 28.44 -3.97 35.52
N ASP A 42 28.33 -4.98 34.66
CA ASP A 42 28.75 -4.97 33.26
C ASP A 42 28.34 -3.65 32.56
N PRO A 43 29.25 -2.94 31.88
CA PRO A 43 28.94 -1.67 31.21
C PRO A 43 27.75 -1.75 30.25
N VAL A 44 27.48 -2.91 29.66
CA VAL A 44 26.30 -3.12 28.78
C VAL A 44 25.00 -3.02 29.58
N VAL A 45 24.95 -3.63 30.76
CA VAL A 45 23.77 -3.62 31.64
C VAL A 45 23.51 -2.20 32.16
N LYS A 46 24.56 -1.44 32.49
CA LYS A 46 24.44 -0.03 32.91
C LYS A 46 23.90 0.86 31.79
N PHE A 47 24.35 0.64 30.54
CA PHE A 47 23.87 1.39 29.39
C PHE A 47 22.38 1.10 29.11
N GLU A 48 22.00 -0.18 29.08
CA GLU A 48 20.60 -0.59 28.86
C GLU A 48 19.67 -0.03 29.94
N GLN A 49 20.08 -0.07 31.21
CA GLN A 49 19.32 0.53 32.32
C GLN A 49 19.15 2.04 32.13
N SER A 50 20.23 2.75 31.78
CA SER A 50 20.19 4.20 31.54
C SER A 50 19.27 4.57 30.37
N VAL A 51 19.27 3.77 29.30
CA VAL A 51 18.35 3.92 28.17
C VAL A 51 16.90 3.68 28.61
N ASN A 52 16.64 2.62 29.37
CA ASN A 52 15.30 2.29 29.86
C ASN A 52 14.74 3.35 30.81
N GLU A 53 15.56 3.93 31.68
CA GLU A 53 15.19 5.05 32.55
C GLU A 53 14.91 6.33 31.75
N ALA A 54 15.74 6.62 30.76
CA ALA A 54 15.50 7.73 29.84
C ALA A 54 14.16 7.54 29.10
N VAL A 55 13.87 6.34 28.58
CA VAL A 55 12.61 6.03 27.90
C VAL A 55 11.39 6.24 28.81
N LYS A 56 11.45 5.80 30.06
CA LYS A 56 10.35 5.98 31.04
C LYS A 56 10.04 7.44 31.35
N SER A 57 11.02 8.33 31.17
CA SER A 57 10.91 9.76 31.47
C SER A 57 10.66 10.63 30.23
N ILE A 58 10.64 10.05 29.02
CA ILE A 58 10.28 10.76 27.80
C ILE A 58 8.83 11.26 27.90
N LYS A 59 8.62 12.54 27.56
CA LYS A 59 7.30 13.15 27.41
C LYS A 59 7.07 13.56 25.97
N ARG A 60 5.81 13.61 25.55
CA ARG A 60 5.43 14.16 24.24
C ARG A 60 5.12 15.64 24.41
N GLY A 61 5.84 16.50 23.68
CA GLY A 61 5.59 17.94 23.64
C GLY A 61 4.34 18.30 22.85
N GLU A 62 3.90 19.57 22.93
CA GLU A 62 2.75 20.09 22.19
C GLU A 62 2.94 20.04 20.67
N ASP A 63 4.19 20.03 20.20
CA ASP A 63 4.57 19.86 18.79
C ASP A 63 4.62 18.37 18.36
N GLY A 64 4.24 17.46 19.25
CA GLY A 64 4.22 16.02 19.01
C GLY A 64 5.59 15.34 19.06
N LYS A 65 6.68 16.08 19.35
CA LYS A 65 8.04 15.54 19.44
C LYS A 65 8.34 15.00 20.85
N TYR A 66 9.29 14.07 20.92
CA TYR A 66 9.77 13.55 22.19
C TYR A 66 10.68 14.58 22.88
N VAL A 67 10.34 14.92 24.12
CA VAL A 67 11.14 15.72 25.03
C VAL A 67 11.91 14.76 25.93
N LEU A 68 13.24 14.76 25.79
CA LEU A 68 14.14 13.92 26.56
C LEU A 68 14.61 14.61 27.85
N PRO A 69 14.98 13.83 28.88
CA PRO A 69 15.67 14.36 30.05
C PRO A 69 16.97 15.09 29.70
N GLU A 70 17.26 16.16 30.44
CA GLU A 70 18.53 16.87 30.33
C GLU A 70 19.68 16.05 30.95
N GLY A 71 20.90 16.25 30.46
CA GLY A 71 22.11 15.60 31.01
C GLY A 71 22.44 14.20 30.47
N LEU A 72 21.66 13.66 29.53
CA LEU A 72 21.94 12.37 28.89
C LEU A 72 23.02 12.47 27.81
N SER A 73 23.88 11.45 27.69
CA SER A 73 24.87 11.35 26.61
C SER A 73 24.17 11.23 25.23
N PRO A 74 24.81 11.68 24.13
CA PRO A 74 24.23 11.59 22.79
C PRO A 74 23.79 10.17 22.40
N GLU A 75 24.55 9.15 22.82
CA GLU A 75 24.30 7.74 22.54
C GLU A 75 23.05 7.25 23.28
N ILE A 76 22.91 7.59 24.56
CA ILE A 76 21.74 7.25 25.37
C ILE A 76 20.50 7.97 24.83
N ARG A 77 20.63 9.23 24.40
CA ARG A 77 19.53 10.00 23.78
C ARG A 77 19.06 9.34 22.49
N PHE A 78 19.98 8.96 21.60
CA PHE A 78 19.65 8.28 20.36
C PHE A 78 18.98 6.93 20.61
N ALA A 79 19.59 6.11 21.48
CA ALA A 79 19.07 4.79 21.85
C ALA A 79 17.69 4.89 22.51
N ALA A 80 17.47 5.86 23.40
CA ALA A 80 16.17 6.08 24.04
C ALA A 80 15.08 6.50 23.04
N ILE A 81 15.38 7.36 22.07
CA ILE A 81 14.42 7.71 21.01
C ILE A 81 14.10 6.49 20.14
N ALA A 82 15.12 5.72 19.75
CA ALA A 82 14.92 4.53 18.93
C ALA A 82 14.06 3.47 19.65
N GLU A 83 14.37 3.22 20.92
CA GLU A 83 13.61 2.27 21.75
C GLU A 83 12.18 2.77 22.03
N GLN A 84 11.98 4.07 22.28
CA GLN A 84 10.64 4.64 22.42
C GLN A 84 9.82 4.48 21.13
N ARG A 85 10.40 4.77 19.97
CA ARG A 85 9.73 4.56 18.66
C ARG A 85 9.38 3.10 18.44
N ARG A 86 10.27 2.18 18.82
CA ARG A 86 10.01 0.75 18.72
C ARG A 86 8.81 0.36 19.59
N ARG A 87 8.76 0.80 20.86
CA ARG A 87 7.65 0.54 21.78
C ARG A 87 6.34 1.11 21.26
N ASP A 88 6.35 2.34 20.78
CA ASP A 88 5.16 2.98 20.21
C ASP A 88 4.69 2.24 18.95
N THR A 89 5.61 1.86 18.06
CA THR A 89 5.29 1.08 16.86
C THR A 89 4.68 -0.27 17.21
N GLN A 90 5.26 -0.99 18.18
CA GLN A 90 4.74 -2.28 18.63
C GLN A 90 3.36 -2.11 19.27
N SER A 91 3.16 -1.10 20.11
CA SER A 91 1.88 -0.79 20.74
C SER A 91 0.80 -0.46 19.71
N GLU A 92 1.08 0.43 18.77
CA GLU A 92 0.16 0.78 17.69
C GLU A 92 -0.14 -0.42 16.78
N TYR A 93 0.87 -1.22 16.44
CA TYR A 93 0.67 -2.46 15.69
C TYR A 93 -0.27 -3.42 16.42
N THR A 94 -0.06 -3.62 17.73
CA THR A 94 -0.94 -4.47 18.55
C THR A 94 -2.38 -3.93 18.58
N LYS A 95 -2.57 -2.61 18.75
CA LYS A 95 -3.91 -1.99 18.72
C LYS A 95 -4.59 -2.21 17.36
N ILE A 96 -3.87 -1.97 16.26
CA ILE A 96 -4.38 -2.16 14.90
C ILE A 96 -4.71 -3.63 14.64
N SER A 97 -3.87 -4.55 15.12
CA SER A 97 -4.11 -5.99 15.00
C SER A 97 -5.38 -6.42 15.75
N GLN A 98 -5.56 -5.94 16.98
CA GLN A 98 -6.76 -6.20 17.78
C GLN A 98 -8.02 -5.60 17.15
N SER A 99 -7.96 -4.34 16.67
CA SER A 99 -9.10 -3.72 16.01
C SER A 99 -9.47 -4.43 14.72
N LYS A 100 -8.47 -4.85 13.92
CA LYS A 100 -8.69 -5.66 12.73
C LYS A 100 -9.37 -6.97 13.08
N LYS A 101 -8.89 -7.66 14.12
CA LYS A 101 -9.48 -8.94 14.56
C LYS A 101 -10.93 -8.75 15.05
N ALA A 102 -11.20 -7.68 15.80
CA ALA A 102 -12.56 -7.35 16.23
C ALA A 102 -13.49 -7.13 15.02
N LEU A 103 -13.06 -6.35 14.03
CA LEU A 103 -13.82 -6.12 12.80
C LEU A 103 -14.04 -7.40 11.98
N GLU A 104 -13.05 -8.31 11.93
CA GLU A 104 -13.20 -9.61 11.29
C GLU A 104 -14.27 -10.48 11.99
N VAL A 105 -14.28 -10.48 13.33
CA VAL A 105 -15.27 -11.21 14.13
C VAL A 105 -16.66 -10.61 13.95
N GLU A 106 -16.79 -9.28 14.02
CA GLU A 106 -18.06 -8.58 13.80
C GLU A 106 -18.60 -8.85 12.39
N ASN A 107 -17.77 -8.73 11.35
CA ASN A 107 -18.18 -9.05 9.98
C ASN A 107 -18.60 -10.51 9.83
N SER A 108 -17.86 -11.45 10.43
CA SER A 108 -18.24 -12.87 10.41
C SER A 108 -19.59 -13.10 11.10
N ALA A 109 -19.82 -12.47 12.25
CA ALA A 109 -21.09 -12.55 12.97
C ALA A 109 -22.25 -11.94 12.18
N LEU A 110 -22.04 -10.79 11.53
CA LEU A 110 -23.02 -10.15 10.66
C LEU A 110 -23.34 -11.01 9.44
N LYS A 111 -22.33 -11.60 8.78
CA LYS A 111 -22.53 -12.55 7.68
C LYS A 111 -23.36 -13.76 8.12
N LYS A 112 -23.03 -14.37 9.26
CA LYS A 112 -23.80 -15.49 9.82
C LYS A 112 -25.24 -15.09 10.12
N LYS A 113 -25.46 -13.90 10.70
CA LYS A 113 -26.81 -13.37 10.99
C LYS A 113 -27.59 -13.10 9.70
N ALA A 114 -26.94 -12.57 8.66
CA ALA A 114 -27.56 -12.33 7.37
C ALA A 114 -28.00 -13.65 6.71
N ILE A 115 -27.15 -14.66 6.71
CA ILE A 115 -27.45 -16.00 6.16
C ILE A 115 -28.52 -16.72 7.00
N GLY A 116 -28.46 -16.62 8.33
CA GLY A 116 -29.41 -17.29 9.23
C GLY A 116 -30.85 -16.75 9.16
N ASN A 117 -31.04 -15.54 8.61
CA ASN A 117 -32.36 -14.94 8.42
C ASN A 117 -32.96 -15.19 7.02
N VAL A 118 -32.26 -15.94 6.17
CA VAL A 118 -32.73 -16.25 4.82
C VAL A 118 -33.92 -17.19 4.89
N LYS A 119 -35.06 -16.74 4.34
CA LYS A 119 -36.17 -17.64 4.08
C LYS A 119 -35.89 -18.37 2.77
N VAL A 120 -35.81 -19.70 2.83
CA VAL A 120 -35.65 -20.54 1.63
C VAL A 120 -36.92 -20.40 0.79
N SER A 121 -36.78 -19.76 -0.36
CA SER A 121 -37.85 -19.67 -1.37
C SER A 121 -37.64 -20.79 -2.36
N LEU A 122 -38.57 -21.76 -2.36
CA LEU A 122 -38.57 -22.88 -3.27
C LEU A 122 -39.21 -22.49 -4.60
N THR A 123 -38.82 -23.17 -5.68
CA THR A 123 -39.54 -23.04 -6.95
C THR A 123 -40.84 -23.85 -6.91
N GLU A 124 -41.79 -23.52 -7.79
CA GLU A 124 -43.08 -24.24 -7.88
C GLU A 124 -42.90 -25.75 -8.09
N GLU A 125 -41.92 -26.14 -8.92
CA GLU A 125 -41.56 -27.55 -9.17
C GLU A 125 -41.02 -28.25 -7.91
N GLN A 126 -40.24 -27.54 -7.09
CA GLN A 126 -39.71 -28.08 -5.84
C GLN A 126 -40.80 -28.24 -4.78
N GLU A 127 -41.75 -27.30 -4.72
CA GLU A 127 -42.90 -27.39 -3.83
C GLU A 127 -43.81 -28.57 -4.20
N GLU A 128 -44.11 -28.76 -5.49
CA GLU A 128 -44.93 -29.88 -5.96
C GLU A 128 -44.26 -31.24 -5.67
N GLU A 129 -42.95 -31.36 -5.89
CA GLU A 129 -42.20 -32.57 -5.56
C GLU A 129 -42.24 -32.86 -4.05
N LEU A 130 -42.02 -31.84 -3.22
CA LEU A 130 -42.08 -32.00 -1.77
C LEU A 130 -43.49 -32.35 -1.28
N ASP A 131 -44.54 -31.75 -1.83
CA ASP A 131 -45.91 -32.07 -1.45
C ASP A 131 -46.26 -33.52 -1.81
N ASN A 132 -45.82 -34.02 -2.97
CA ASN A 132 -45.99 -35.43 -3.33
C ASN A 132 -45.22 -36.36 -2.39
N LEU A 133 -43.97 -36.05 -2.08
CA LEU A 133 -43.12 -36.85 -1.19
C LEU A 133 -43.67 -36.87 0.25
N LYS A 134 -44.24 -35.77 0.72
CA LYS A 134 -44.80 -35.65 2.07
C LYS A 134 -45.87 -36.72 2.36
N PHE A 135 -46.64 -37.11 1.36
CA PHE A 135 -47.69 -38.13 1.50
C PHE A 135 -47.25 -39.53 1.08
N SER A 136 -46.25 -39.66 0.19
CA SER A 136 -45.82 -40.94 -0.38
C SER A 136 -44.60 -41.56 0.32
N ASP A 137 -43.59 -40.75 0.66
CA ASP A 137 -42.37 -41.15 1.36
C ASP A 137 -41.87 -40.01 2.26
N PRO A 138 -42.32 -39.96 3.53
CA PRO A 138 -41.94 -38.91 4.46
C PRO A 138 -40.43 -38.84 4.76
N GLU A 139 -39.69 -39.93 4.58
CA GLU A 139 -38.25 -39.93 4.84
C GLU A 139 -37.49 -39.31 3.67
N ALA A 140 -37.87 -39.69 2.43
CA ALA A 140 -37.37 -39.03 1.23
C ALA A 140 -37.72 -37.53 1.21
N TRP A 141 -38.91 -37.15 1.72
CA TRP A 141 -39.29 -35.75 1.89
C TRP A 141 -38.29 -34.99 2.77
N ARG A 142 -37.94 -35.50 3.96
CA ARG A 142 -36.99 -34.81 4.86
C ARG A 142 -35.62 -34.63 4.20
N VAL A 143 -35.14 -35.65 3.50
CA VAL A 143 -33.86 -35.60 2.78
C VAL A 143 -33.89 -34.53 1.70
N LYS A 144 -34.97 -34.45 0.93
CA LYS A 144 -35.16 -33.44 -0.13
C LYS A 144 -35.30 -32.02 0.42
N VAL A 145 -36.03 -31.80 1.52
CA VAL A 145 -36.12 -30.50 2.20
C VAL A 145 -34.73 -30.04 2.63
N ASN A 146 -33.99 -30.87 3.36
CA ASN A 146 -32.65 -30.52 3.82
C ASN A 146 -31.72 -30.19 2.66
N LYS A 147 -31.84 -30.92 1.54
CA LYS A 147 -31.06 -30.66 0.32
C LYS A 147 -31.39 -29.28 -0.26
N TYR A 148 -32.66 -28.95 -0.43
CA TYR A 148 -33.06 -27.65 -0.97
C TYR A 148 -32.70 -26.49 -0.04
N GLU A 149 -32.81 -26.69 1.27
CA GLU A 149 -32.34 -25.70 2.25
C GLU A 149 -30.83 -25.48 2.13
N GLN A 150 -30.02 -26.54 2.03
CA GLN A 150 -28.57 -26.45 1.85
C GLN A 150 -28.18 -25.75 0.54
N GLU A 151 -28.82 -26.12 -0.57
CA GLU A 151 -28.57 -25.51 -1.88
C GLU A 151 -28.93 -24.02 -1.89
N ALA A 152 -30.08 -23.65 -1.32
CA ALA A 152 -30.50 -22.26 -1.22
C ALA A 152 -29.56 -21.43 -0.32
N LEU A 153 -29.15 -21.97 0.82
CA LEU A 153 -28.20 -21.30 1.71
C LEU A 153 -26.81 -21.13 1.06
N ALA A 154 -26.34 -22.14 0.33
CA ALA A 154 -25.08 -22.07 -0.40
C ALA A 154 -25.12 -20.96 -1.46
N LYS A 155 -26.19 -20.93 -2.26
CA LYS A 155 -26.39 -19.90 -3.29
C LYS A 155 -26.44 -18.49 -2.69
N TYR A 156 -27.23 -18.28 -1.63
CA TYR A 156 -27.31 -16.98 -0.97
C TYR A 156 -25.96 -16.56 -0.37
N THR A 157 -25.21 -17.50 0.21
CA THR A 157 -23.87 -17.23 0.74
C THR A 157 -22.91 -16.76 -0.35
N GLU A 158 -22.97 -17.37 -1.53
CA GLU A 158 -22.16 -16.99 -2.69
C GLU A 158 -22.55 -15.59 -3.21
N GLU A 159 -23.85 -15.32 -3.37
CA GLU A 159 -24.37 -14.02 -3.78
C GLU A 159 -23.94 -12.91 -2.81
N LEU A 160 -24.13 -13.13 -1.50
CA LEU A 160 -23.73 -12.17 -0.46
C LEU A 160 -22.22 -11.90 -0.48
N ASN A 161 -21.38 -12.92 -0.63
CA ASN A 161 -19.93 -12.72 -0.70
C ASN A 161 -19.51 -11.96 -1.95
N THR A 162 -20.19 -12.20 -3.08
CA THR A 162 -19.96 -11.49 -4.33
C THR A 162 -20.31 -10.01 -4.18
N GLU A 163 -21.47 -9.70 -3.62
CA GLU A 163 -21.93 -8.33 -3.38
C GLU A 163 -21.00 -7.58 -2.42
N ILE A 164 -20.60 -8.20 -1.30
CA ILE A 164 -19.63 -7.61 -0.35
C ILE A 164 -18.30 -7.29 -1.03
N THR A 165 -17.80 -8.19 -1.87
CA THR A 165 -16.55 -7.98 -2.61
C THR A 165 -16.67 -6.81 -3.58
N GLN A 166 -17.81 -6.70 -4.28
CA GLN A 166 -18.06 -5.58 -5.19
C GLN A 166 -18.16 -4.25 -4.44
N ILE A 167 -18.96 -4.18 -3.36
CA ILE A 167 -19.12 -2.98 -2.53
C ILE A 167 -17.76 -2.53 -1.99
N SER A 168 -16.99 -3.42 -1.37
CA SER A 168 -15.67 -3.08 -0.84
C SER A 168 -14.72 -2.54 -1.93
N SER A 169 -14.76 -3.12 -3.13
CA SER A 169 -13.93 -2.66 -4.25
C SER A 169 -14.32 -1.26 -4.73
N GLU A 170 -15.61 -0.93 -4.72
CA GLU A 170 -16.12 0.38 -5.13
C GLU A 170 -15.83 1.43 -4.07
N GLU A 171 -16.06 1.13 -2.78
CA GLU A 171 -15.72 2.02 -1.67
C GLU A 171 -14.23 2.35 -1.63
N LEU A 172 -13.34 1.38 -1.89
CA LEU A 172 -11.91 1.63 -2.00
C LEU A 172 -11.57 2.60 -3.14
N LYS A 173 -12.22 2.46 -4.30
CA LYS A 173 -12.03 3.40 -5.42
C LYS A 173 -12.53 4.80 -5.06
N GLN A 174 -13.70 4.90 -4.43
CA GLN A 174 -14.26 6.20 -4.03
C GLN A 174 -13.39 6.89 -2.98
N SER A 175 -12.96 6.16 -1.95
CA SER A 175 -12.04 6.69 -0.93
C SER A 175 -10.73 7.15 -1.55
N GLU A 176 -10.17 6.39 -2.50
CA GLU A 176 -8.96 6.79 -3.21
C GLU A 176 -9.18 8.05 -4.05
N LEU A 177 -10.33 8.19 -4.74
CA LEU A 177 -10.68 9.39 -5.49
C LEU A 177 -10.83 10.62 -4.58
N GLU A 178 -11.48 10.47 -3.43
CA GLU A 178 -11.61 11.54 -2.43
C GLU A 178 -10.24 11.99 -1.92
N ARG A 179 -9.38 11.03 -1.54
CA ARG A 179 -8.00 11.30 -1.15
C ARG A 179 -7.26 12.09 -2.23
N ARG A 180 -7.33 11.66 -3.49
CA ARG A 180 -6.68 12.35 -4.62
C ARG A 180 -7.21 13.76 -4.81
N LYS A 181 -8.52 13.99 -4.67
CA LYS A 181 -9.11 15.33 -4.74
C LYS A 181 -8.56 16.25 -3.65
N GLU A 182 -8.44 15.76 -2.42
CA GLU A 182 -7.86 16.53 -1.31
C GLU A 182 -6.38 16.85 -1.54
N VAL A 183 -5.61 15.86 -1.99
CA VAL A 183 -4.18 16.02 -2.30
C VAL A 183 -3.99 17.05 -3.42
N LEU A 184 -4.75 16.95 -4.52
CA LEU A 184 -4.72 17.92 -5.62
C LEU A 184 -5.09 19.33 -5.14
N LYS A 185 -6.11 19.45 -4.28
CA LYS A 185 -6.52 20.74 -3.70
C LYS A 185 -5.39 21.36 -2.90
N LYS A 186 -4.75 20.60 -2.00
CA LYS A 186 -3.61 21.08 -1.21
C LYS A 186 -2.43 21.45 -2.12
N PHE A 187 -2.11 20.61 -3.09
CA PHE A 187 -1.04 20.85 -4.05
C PHE A 187 -1.26 22.15 -4.83
N ASN A 188 -2.47 22.41 -5.32
CA ASN A 188 -2.80 23.64 -6.05
C ASN A 188 -2.79 24.89 -5.15
N GLN A 189 -3.10 24.75 -3.85
CA GLN A 189 -2.97 25.84 -2.87
C GLN A 189 -1.50 26.20 -2.63
N GLU A 190 -0.62 25.19 -2.60
CA GLU A 190 0.82 25.37 -2.44
C GLU A 190 1.51 25.83 -3.73
N ASN A 191 0.89 25.63 -4.89
CA ASN A 191 1.43 25.96 -6.21
C ASN A 191 0.47 26.83 -7.05
N PRO A 192 0.19 28.09 -6.65
CA PRO A 192 -0.78 28.94 -7.32
C PRO A 192 -0.45 29.24 -8.80
N ASP A 193 0.84 29.29 -9.15
CA ASP A 193 1.30 29.65 -10.50
C ASP A 193 1.25 28.48 -11.51
N SER A 194 1.00 27.26 -11.03
CA SER A 194 1.02 26.03 -11.83
C SER A 194 -0.12 25.10 -11.42
N GLN A 195 -1.34 25.66 -11.36
CA GLN A 195 -2.52 24.91 -10.98
C GLN A 195 -2.83 23.80 -11.98
N LEU A 196 -2.92 22.59 -11.46
CA LEU A 196 -3.30 21.40 -12.21
C LEU A 196 -4.83 21.24 -12.17
N ASN A 197 -5.44 21.10 -13.33
CA ASN A 197 -6.87 20.86 -13.50
C ASN A 197 -7.10 19.90 -14.68
N ASP A 198 -8.34 19.46 -14.89
CA ASP A 198 -8.67 18.45 -15.91
C ASP A 198 -8.19 18.86 -17.32
N THR A 199 -8.29 20.15 -17.67
CA THR A 199 -7.82 20.63 -18.98
C THR A 199 -6.31 20.54 -19.14
N VAL A 200 -5.55 20.80 -18.08
CA VAL A 200 -4.08 20.68 -18.07
C VAL A 200 -3.68 19.21 -18.14
N PHE A 201 -4.37 18.32 -17.41
CA PHE A 201 -4.09 16.89 -17.44
C PHE A 201 -4.32 16.27 -18.82
N GLU A 202 -5.34 16.72 -19.55
CA GLU A 202 -5.65 16.19 -20.88
C GLU A 202 -4.73 16.75 -21.98
N ASN A 203 -4.39 18.02 -21.92
CA ASN A 203 -3.74 18.71 -23.04
C ASN A 203 -2.24 18.95 -22.84
N ASP A 204 -1.82 19.21 -21.62
CA ASP A 204 -0.46 19.71 -21.34
C ASP A 204 0.43 18.66 -20.64
N ILE A 205 -0.15 17.58 -20.11
CA ILE A 205 0.61 16.48 -19.50
C ILE A 205 0.83 15.34 -20.52
N PRO A 206 2.08 15.00 -20.86
CA PRO A 206 2.38 13.91 -21.79
C PRO A 206 1.81 12.56 -21.33
N PRO A 207 1.29 11.73 -22.25
CA PRO A 207 0.75 10.40 -21.91
C PRO A 207 1.72 9.49 -21.18
N ARG A 208 3.04 9.69 -21.33
CA ARG A 208 4.05 8.91 -20.60
C ARG A 208 3.95 9.12 -19.10
N ILE A 209 3.67 10.34 -18.62
CA ILE A 209 3.59 10.66 -17.19
C ILE A 209 2.28 10.07 -16.62
N SER A 210 1.16 10.27 -17.31
CA SER A 210 -0.14 9.71 -16.91
C SER A 210 -0.12 8.18 -16.86
N LYS A 211 0.51 7.52 -17.83
CA LYS A 211 0.65 6.06 -17.83
C LYS A 211 1.41 5.51 -16.63
N ARG A 212 2.40 6.24 -16.09
CA ARG A 212 3.15 5.80 -14.90
C ARG A 212 2.28 5.80 -13.66
N LEU A 213 1.29 6.70 -13.57
CA LEU A 213 0.29 6.68 -12.52
C LEU A 213 -0.70 5.52 -12.72
N GLU A 214 -1.14 5.27 -13.96
CA GLU A 214 -2.06 4.17 -14.30
C GLU A 214 -1.45 2.79 -14.02
N THR A 215 -0.16 2.59 -14.31
CA THR A 215 0.55 1.34 -14.01
C THR A 215 0.97 1.21 -12.55
N GLY A 216 0.80 2.25 -11.74
CA GLY A 216 1.23 2.29 -10.34
C GLY A 216 2.74 2.41 -10.15
N GLU A 217 3.49 2.81 -11.19
CA GLU A 217 4.93 3.04 -11.09
C GLU A 217 5.25 4.24 -10.19
N ILE A 218 4.36 5.25 -10.16
CA ILE A 218 4.48 6.43 -9.31
C ILE A 218 3.21 6.62 -8.47
N SER A 219 3.37 7.18 -7.26
CA SER A 219 2.23 7.62 -6.45
C SER A 219 1.57 8.87 -7.05
N PHE A 220 0.35 9.18 -6.60
CA PHE A 220 -0.36 10.36 -7.08
C PHE A 220 0.37 11.67 -6.74
N GLU A 221 0.97 11.76 -5.55
CA GLU A 221 1.77 12.92 -5.13
C GLU A 221 2.99 13.13 -6.03
N ASN A 222 3.70 12.05 -6.35
CA ASN A 222 4.85 12.09 -7.25
C ASN A 222 4.43 12.44 -8.68
N PHE A 223 3.26 11.96 -9.12
CA PHE A 223 2.67 12.36 -10.39
C PHE A 223 2.39 13.87 -10.45
N LEU A 224 1.80 14.47 -9.40
CA LEU A 224 1.54 15.91 -9.37
C LEU A 224 2.85 16.72 -9.43
N GLN A 225 3.88 16.26 -8.72
CA GLN A 225 5.19 16.90 -8.76
C GLN A 225 5.83 16.81 -10.17
N GLU A 226 5.82 15.63 -10.79
CA GLU A 226 6.37 15.43 -12.14
C GLU A 226 5.60 16.22 -13.20
N ALA A 227 4.27 16.33 -13.05
CA ALA A 227 3.43 17.17 -13.90
C ALA A 227 3.80 18.66 -13.77
N LYS A 228 3.92 19.17 -12.54
CA LYS A 228 4.38 20.54 -12.30
C LYS A 228 5.78 20.78 -12.87
N ASP A 229 6.72 19.89 -12.62
CA ASP A 229 8.10 20.01 -13.10
C ASP A 229 8.14 20.05 -14.63
N TYR A 230 7.30 19.25 -15.31
CA TYR A 230 7.17 19.29 -16.76
C TYR A 230 6.61 20.62 -17.28
N LEU A 231 5.56 21.15 -16.65
CA LEU A 231 4.92 22.40 -17.06
C LEU A 231 5.83 23.62 -16.83
N THR A 232 6.63 23.57 -15.78
CA THR A 232 7.56 24.66 -15.41
C THR A 232 8.93 24.53 -16.06
N ALA A 233 9.31 23.34 -16.52
CA ALA A 233 10.51 23.14 -17.33
C ALA A 233 10.35 23.90 -18.65
N GLY A 234 11.07 25.01 -18.79
CA GLY A 234 11.06 25.83 -20.00
C GLY A 234 11.24 24.97 -21.26
N LYS A 235 10.35 25.14 -22.24
CA LYS A 235 10.35 24.38 -23.49
C LYS A 235 11.71 24.53 -24.20
N SER A 236 12.57 23.52 -24.11
CA SER A 236 13.78 23.47 -24.92
C SER A 236 13.38 23.10 -26.35
N VAL A 237 13.17 24.11 -27.18
CA VAL A 237 13.06 23.92 -28.63
C VAL A 237 14.41 23.36 -29.08
N LYS A 238 14.44 22.08 -29.47
CA LYS A 238 15.56 21.56 -30.27
C LYS A 238 15.60 22.43 -31.53
N ARG A 239 16.53 23.38 -31.58
CA ARG A 239 16.92 23.97 -32.86
C ARG A 239 17.53 22.81 -33.63
N ASP A 240 16.89 22.39 -34.71
CA ASP A 240 17.56 21.57 -35.70
C ASP A 240 18.90 22.25 -36.01
N LYS A 241 19.99 21.48 -36.01
CA LYS A 241 21.27 22.01 -36.49
C LYS A 241 21.02 22.40 -37.94
N LEU A 242 20.86 23.70 -38.18
CA LEU A 242 20.93 24.26 -39.52
C LEU A 242 22.19 23.67 -40.18
N PRO A 243 22.13 23.23 -41.45
CA PRO A 243 23.32 22.82 -42.19
C PRO A 243 24.40 23.89 -41.97
N ASN A 244 25.64 23.50 -41.72
CA ASN A 244 26.74 24.43 -41.46
C ASN A 244 26.83 25.47 -42.58
N ASP A 245 26.22 26.64 -42.37
CA ASP A 245 26.42 27.77 -43.27
C ASP A 245 27.91 28.14 -43.19
N PRO A 246 28.63 28.20 -44.32
CA PRO A 246 30.04 28.56 -44.30
C PRO A 246 30.18 29.95 -43.69
N ASN A 247 31.04 30.06 -42.67
CA ASN A 247 31.21 31.27 -41.90
C ASN A 247 31.94 32.34 -42.73
N LEU A 248 31.16 33.19 -43.41
CA LEU A 248 31.65 34.27 -44.27
C LEU A 248 32.47 35.34 -43.54
N SER A 249 32.46 35.36 -42.19
CA SER A 249 33.25 36.32 -41.40
C SER A 249 34.75 35.98 -41.32
N LYS A 250 35.15 34.77 -41.73
CA LYS A 250 36.56 34.35 -41.79
C LYS A 250 37.17 34.43 -43.18
N VAL A 251 36.39 34.81 -44.20
CA VAL A 251 36.88 34.98 -45.57
C VAL A 251 37.36 36.42 -45.72
N GLY A 252 38.52 36.70 -45.15
CA GLY A 252 39.18 38.00 -45.30
C GLY A 252 39.76 38.14 -46.70
N GLY A 253 39.18 39.02 -47.51
CA GLY A 253 39.78 39.44 -48.78
C GLY A 253 41.05 40.24 -48.50
N GLY A 254 42.21 39.58 -48.59
CA GLY A 254 43.50 40.26 -48.52
C GLY A 254 43.82 40.97 -49.84
N ASP A 255 44.43 42.15 -49.76
CA ASP A 255 44.74 43.06 -50.88
C ASP A 255 45.86 42.55 -51.83
N LYS A 256 46.22 41.26 -51.72
CA LYS A 256 47.15 40.55 -52.62
C LYS A 256 46.63 39.12 -52.80
N PRO A 257 46.53 38.61 -54.04
CA PRO A 257 46.23 37.20 -54.26
C PRO A 257 47.31 36.36 -53.60
N ASP A 258 46.90 35.37 -52.82
CA ASP A 258 47.81 34.33 -52.37
C ASP A 258 48.17 33.45 -53.58
N GLU A 259 49.47 33.32 -53.90
CA GLU A 259 49.96 32.48 -55.01
C GLU A 259 49.65 30.98 -54.80
N HIS A 260 49.16 30.61 -53.62
CA HIS A 260 48.70 29.26 -53.29
C HIS A 260 47.23 28.96 -53.66
N GLY A 261 46.41 29.96 -53.98
CA GLY A 261 44.98 29.78 -54.21
C GLY A 261 44.59 29.16 -55.56
N GLU A 262 45.31 29.46 -56.65
CA GLU A 262 44.88 28.99 -57.99
C GLU A 262 45.28 27.53 -58.28
N LYS A 263 46.38 27.03 -57.70
CA LYS A 263 46.90 25.70 -58.04
C LYS A 263 46.21 24.57 -57.28
N GLU A 264 45.81 24.77 -56.03
CA GLU A 264 45.11 23.73 -55.26
C GLU A 264 43.64 23.61 -55.67
N ASP A 265 42.95 24.72 -55.95
CA ASP A 265 41.55 24.68 -56.37
C ASP A 265 41.35 24.07 -57.76
N ILE A 266 42.25 24.33 -58.72
CA ILE A 266 42.20 23.69 -60.05
C ILE A 266 42.48 22.19 -59.96
N ILE A 267 43.42 21.75 -59.11
CA ILE A 267 43.72 20.32 -58.94
C ILE A 267 42.56 19.59 -58.23
N LEU A 268 41.93 20.24 -57.24
CA LEU A 268 40.76 19.68 -56.54
C LEU A 268 39.52 19.64 -57.44
N SER A 269 39.29 20.65 -58.29
CA SER A 269 38.17 20.62 -59.23
C SER A 269 38.35 19.55 -60.31
N TYR A 270 39.56 19.41 -60.86
CA TYR A 270 39.85 18.42 -61.92
C TYR A 270 39.72 16.97 -61.41
N ASN A 271 40.09 16.69 -60.15
CA ASN A 271 39.90 15.36 -59.56
C ASN A 271 38.44 15.01 -59.26
N ASN A 272 37.56 16.02 -59.08
CA ASN A 272 36.15 15.81 -58.79
C ASN A 272 35.25 15.83 -60.03
N GLU A 273 35.74 16.31 -61.19
CA GLU A 273 34.98 16.41 -62.44
C GLU A 273 35.29 15.29 -63.46
N ILE A 274 36.24 14.41 -63.20
CA ILE A 274 36.45 13.20 -64.01
C ILE A 274 35.61 12.05 -63.43
N PHE A 275 34.56 11.68 -64.17
CA PHE A 275 33.78 10.45 -64.00
C PHE A 275 34.52 9.20 -64.49
#